data_AF-A0A931N1A3-F1
#
_entry.id   AF-A0A931N1A3-F1
#
_cell.length_a   1.000
_cell.length_b   1.000
_cell.length_c   1.000
_cell.angle_alpha   90.00
_cell.angle_beta   90.00
_cell.angle_gamma   90.00
#
_symmetry.space_group_name_H-M   'P 1'
#
loop_
_entity.id
_entity.type
_entity.pdbx_description
1 polymer ?
#
loop_
_entity_poly.entity_id
_entity_poly.type
_entity_poly.pdbx_seq_one_letter_code
_entity_poly.pdbx_strand_id
1 'polypeptide(L)'
;MPRSRRDTMDVFVPQRLSDRERPGFIARHVRAHLARTDEWPVLLDFGAAASVDGHPELVRYSVTFRTAASVPEQLGERLSDPGRPSAPGARPSPQQ
;
A
#
# COMPACT_ATOMS: atom_id res chain seq x y z
N MET A 1 -2.74 16.41 -17.40
CA MET A 1 -3.32 15.77 -16.20
C MET A 1 -2.62 14.44 -15.99
N PRO A 2 -1.98 14.18 -14.83
CA PRO A 2 -1.40 12.87 -14.56
C PRO A 2 -2.54 11.85 -14.48
N ARG A 3 -2.58 10.89 -15.41
CA ARG A 3 -3.61 9.86 -15.45
C ARG A 3 -3.31 8.85 -14.35
N SER A 4 -4.16 8.77 -13.32
CA SER A 4 -4.10 7.66 -12.37
C SER A 4 -4.31 6.36 -13.13
N ARG A 5 -3.32 5.47 -13.06
CA ARG A 5 -3.36 4.16 -13.69
C ARG A 5 -3.78 3.12 -12.64
N ARG A 6 -4.70 2.24 -13.02
CA ARG A 6 -5.13 1.11 -12.19
C ARG A 6 -4.48 -0.14 -12.75
N ASP A 7 -3.79 -0.88 -11.90
CA ASP A 7 -3.16 -2.15 -12.25
C ASP A 7 -3.55 -3.22 -11.22
N THR A 8 -3.41 -4.47 -11.62
CA THR A 8 -3.69 -5.64 -10.78
C THR A 8 -2.51 -6.60 -10.90
N MET A 9 -2.03 -7.13 -9.77
CA MET A 9 -1.00 -8.16 -9.75
C MET A 9 -1.38 -9.29 -8.80
N ASP A 10 -0.93 -10.50 -9.10
CA ASP A 10 -0.99 -11.62 -8.17
C ASP A 10 0.23 -11.61 -7.24
N VAL A 11 -0.02 -11.74 -5.94
CA VAL A 11 1.03 -11.88 -4.92
C VAL A 11 0.85 -13.23 -4.23
N PHE A 12 1.91 -14.04 -4.24
CA PHE A 12 1.94 -15.35 -3.60
C PHE A 12 2.51 -15.21 -2.18
N VAL A 13 1.64 -15.36 -1.20
CA VAL A 13 1.92 -15.13 0.23
C VAL A 13 2.07 -16.47 0.93
N PRO A 14 3.16 -16.72 1.67
CA PRO A 14 3.31 -17.96 2.44
C PRO A 14 2.21 -18.11 3.49
N GLN A 15 1.57 -19.30 3.55
CA GLN A 15 0.49 -19.58 4.50
C GLN A 15 0.93 -19.42 5.96
N ARG A 16 2.22 -19.70 6.23
CA ARG A 16 2.84 -19.57 7.56
C ARG A 16 2.84 -18.15 8.12
N LEU A 17 2.65 -17.13 7.27
CA LEU A 17 2.54 -15.75 7.74
C LEU A 17 1.19 -15.55 8.42
N SER A 18 1.22 -14.98 9.62
CA SER A 18 0.01 -14.59 10.35
C SER A 18 -0.75 -13.49 9.60
N ASP A 19 -2.05 -13.35 9.86
CA ASP A 19 -2.88 -12.31 9.23
C ASP A 19 -2.36 -10.88 9.48
N ARG A 20 -1.58 -10.67 10.54
CA ARG A 20 -0.93 -9.38 10.82
C ARG A 20 0.29 -9.12 9.94
N GLU A 21 1.00 -10.17 9.52
CA GLU A 21 2.22 -10.07 8.71
C GLU A 21 1.91 -9.98 7.21
N ARG A 22 0.80 -10.59 6.76
CA ARG A 22 0.41 -10.64 5.35
C ARG A 22 0.30 -9.26 4.68
N PRO A 23 -0.32 -8.22 5.28
CA PRO A 23 -0.41 -6.91 4.65
C PRO A 23 0.96 -6.28 4.37
N GLY A 24 1.92 -6.41 5.31
CA GLY A 24 3.28 -5.90 5.15
C GLY A 24 4.06 -6.63 4.05
N PHE A 25 3.90 -7.96 3.97
CA PHE A 25 4.49 -8.78 2.92
C PHE A 25 3.98 -8.39 1.53
N ILE A 26 2.65 -8.20 1.39
CA ILE A 26 2.03 -7.82 0.13
C ILE A 26 2.45 -6.40 -0.28
N ALA A 27 2.41 -5.43 0.63
CA ALA A 27 2.81 -4.06 0.36
C ALA A 27 4.27 -3.97 -0.12
N ARG A 28 5.18 -4.78 0.46
CA ARG A 28 6.57 -4.86 0.02
C ARG A 28 6.69 -5.37 -1.42
N HIS A 29 5.91 -6.39 -1.80
CA HIS A 29 5.91 -6.93 -3.17
C HIS A 29 5.38 -5.90 -4.18
N VAL A 30 4.28 -5.21 -3.84
CA VAL A 30 3.73 -4.17 -4.72
C VAL A 30 4.72 -3.02 -4.91
N ARG A 31 5.39 -2.57 -3.84
CA ARG A 31 6.45 -1.54 -3.94
C ARG A 31 7.61 -1.99 -4.81
N ALA A 32 8.05 -3.24 -4.70
CA ALA A 32 9.14 -3.76 -5.51
C ALA A 32 8.78 -3.85 -7.01
N HIS A 33 7.52 -4.16 -7.32
CA HIS A 33 7.02 -4.12 -8.69
C HIS A 33 7.00 -2.69 -9.26
N LEU A 34 6.53 -1.73 -8.46
CA LEU A 34 6.39 -0.33 -8.87
C LEU A 34 7.70 0.47 -8.89
N ALA A 35 8.69 0.07 -8.09
CA ALA A 35 10.04 0.62 -8.19
C ALA A 35 10.68 0.42 -9.58
N ARG A 36 10.14 -0.51 -10.39
CA ARG A 36 10.56 -0.71 -11.78
C ARG A 36 9.90 0.26 -12.77
N THR A 37 8.90 1.03 -12.34
CA THR A 37 8.09 1.90 -13.19
C THR A 37 8.13 3.38 -12.77
N ASP A 38 9.00 3.76 -11.83
CA ASP A 38 9.07 5.13 -11.24
C ASP A 38 7.72 5.62 -10.68
N GLU A 39 6.81 4.70 -10.39
CA GLU A 39 5.46 4.97 -9.93
C GLU A 39 5.31 4.64 -8.44
N TRP A 40 4.36 5.32 -7.78
CA TRP A 40 4.06 5.12 -6.37
C TRP A 40 2.65 4.58 -6.16
N PRO A 41 2.46 3.52 -5.34
CA PRO A 41 1.13 3.01 -5.02
C PRO A 41 0.42 3.99 -4.08
N VAL A 42 -0.73 4.50 -4.49
CA VAL A 42 -1.57 5.43 -3.72
C VAL A 42 -2.65 4.69 -2.92
N LEU A 43 -3.18 3.60 -3.48
CA LEU A 43 -4.21 2.77 -2.86
C LEU A 43 -3.93 1.30 -3.16
N LEU A 44 -4.14 0.44 -2.16
CA LEU A 44 -4.06 -1.02 -2.26
C LEU A 44 -5.42 -1.60 -1.89
N ASP A 45 -5.99 -2.41 -2.77
CA ASP A 45 -7.18 -3.21 -2.53
C ASP A 45 -6.82 -4.70 -2.66
N PHE A 46 -7.12 -5.45 -1.60
CA PHE A 46 -6.80 -6.87 -1.49
C PHE A 46 -8.03 -7.68 -1.91
N GLY A 47 -7.95 -8.31 -3.07
CA GLY A 47 -8.95 -9.28 -3.52
C GLY A 47 -8.95 -10.55 -2.68
N ALA A 48 -9.86 -11.46 -3.04
CA ALA A 48 -10.02 -12.74 -2.35
C ALA A 48 -8.73 -13.57 -2.37
N ALA A 49 -8.43 -14.19 -1.23
CA ALA A 49 -7.40 -15.18 -1.08
C ALA A 49 -7.80 -16.48 -1.78
N ALA A 50 -6.93 -17.03 -2.62
CA ALA A 50 -7.12 -18.31 -3.28
C ALA A 50 -5.95 -19.26 -2.98
N SER A 51 -6.24 -20.55 -2.82
CA SER A 51 -5.21 -21.59 -2.77
C SER A 51 -4.49 -21.69 -4.11
N VAL A 52 -3.24 -22.16 -4.08
CA VAL A 52 -2.43 -22.40 -5.28
C VAL A 52 -2.30 -23.91 -5.49
N ASP A 53 -2.73 -24.39 -6.65
CA ASP A 53 -2.62 -25.81 -6.99
C ASP A 53 -1.15 -26.26 -6.99
N GLY A 54 -0.87 -27.38 -6.32
CA GLY A 54 0.50 -27.91 -6.16
C GLY A 54 1.37 -27.16 -5.15
N HIS A 55 0.88 -26.06 -4.55
CA HIS A 55 1.61 -25.25 -3.57
C HIS A 55 0.74 -24.92 -2.35
N PRO A 56 0.43 -25.92 -1.50
CA PRO A 56 -0.37 -25.73 -0.29
C PRO A 56 0.29 -24.80 0.73
N GLU A 57 1.58 -24.50 0.58
CA GLU A 57 2.32 -23.54 1.40
C GLU A 57 2.10 -22.08 0.98
N LEU A 58 1.38 -21.83 -0.12
CA LEU A 58 1.11 -20.50 -0.67
C LEU A 58 -0.39 -20.17 -0.74
N VAL A 59 -0.70 -18.89 -0.58
CA VAL A 59 -2.00 -18.28 -0.90
C VAL A 59 -1.77 -17.21 -1.95
N ARG A 60 -2.55 -17.21 -3.02
CA ARG A 60 -2.57 -16.15 -4.01
C ARG A 60 -3.55 -15.05 -3.58
N TYR A 61 -3.07 -13.82 -3.54
CA TYR A 61 -3.88 -12.61 -3.40
C TYR A 61 -3.86 -11.84 -4.72
N SER A 62 -5.02 -11.53 -5.27
CA SER A 62 -5.14 -10.58 -6.37
C SER A 62 -5.15 -9.17 -5.79
N VAL A 63 -4.11 -8.39 -6.04
CA VAL A 63 -3.93 -7.06 -5.46
C VAL A 63 -4.16 -6.02 -6.55
N THR A 64 -5.18 -5.19 -6.36
CA THR A 64 -5.44 -4.06 -7.24
C THR A 64 -4.87 -2.81 -6.60
N PHE A 65 -4.20 -1.97 -7.39
CA PHE A 65 -3.65 -0.72 -6.89
C PHE A 65 -3.76 0.41 -7.91
N ARG A 66 -3.71 1.63 -7.39
CA ARG A 66 -3.60 2.84 -8.21
C ARG A 66 -2.22 3.42 -8.07
N THR A 67 -1.60 3.77 -9.19
CA THR A 67 -0.30 4.45 -9.21
C THR A 67 -0.46 5.96 -9.39
N ALA A 68 0.53 6.69 -8.89
CA ALA A 68 0.80 8.07 -9.27
C ALA A 68 2.24 8.18 -9.79
N ALA A 69 2.43 8.96 -10.86
CA ALA A 69 3.74 9.24 -11.47
C ALA A 69 4.68 10.05 -10.55
N SER A 70 4.20 10.48 -9.39
CA SER A 70 4.98 11.17 -8.36
C SER A 70 4.38 10.88 -6.99
N VAL A 71 5.22 10.80 -5.96
CA VAL A 71 4.75 10.87 -4.56
C VAL A 71 4.00 12.19 -4.42
N PRO A 72 2.73 12.21 -3.97
CA PRO A 72 2.12 13.46 -3.55
C PRO A 72 3.05 14.05 -2.48
N GLU A 73 3.57 15.27 -2.64
CA GLU A 73 4.52 15.89 -1.69
C GLU A 73 4.06 15.72 -0.22
N GLN A 74 2.73 15.71 0.01
CA GLN A 74 2.08 15.44 1.29
C GLN A 74 2.38 14.08 1.95
N LEU A 75 2.74 13.04 1.18
CA LEU A 75 3.09 11.72 1.71
C LEU A 75 4.60 11.60 2.02
N GLY A 76 5.44 12.34 1.29
CA GLY A 76 6.87 12.45 1.55
C GLY A 76 7.15 13.07 2.93
N GLU A 77 6.47 14.17 3.26
CA GLU A 77 6.59 14.80 4.59
C GLU A 77 6.16 13.88 5.74
N ARG A 78 5.14 13.04 5.53
CA ARG A 78 4.62 12.14 6.58
C ARG A 78 5.46 10.90 6.83
N LEU A 79 6.28 10.48 5.86
CA LEU A 79 7.15 9.30 5.97
C LEU A 79 8.58 9.67 6.39
N SER A 80 9.02 10.90 6.12
CA SER A 80 10.33 11.40 6.54
C SER A 80 10.40 11.85 8.01
N ASP A 81 9.26 11.88 8.72
CA ASP A 81 9.21 12.31 10.12
C ASP A 81 8.50 11.28 11.03
N PRO A 82 9.24 10.26 11.54
CA PRO A 82 8.73 9.39 12.60
C PRO A 82 8.78 10.02 14.00
N GLY A 83 9.00 11.35 14.15
CA GLY A 83 9.41 11.96 15.42
C GLY A 83 8.86 13.34 15.79
N ARG A 84 8.03 13.98 14.96
CA ARG A 84 7.49 15.29 15.25
C ARG A 84 6.03 15.14 15.63
N PRO A 85 5.68 15.26 16.92
CA PRO A 85 4.29 15.34 17.31
C PRO A 85 3.66 16.44 16.49
N SER A 86 2.55 16.14 15.81
CA SER A 86 1.68 17.14 15.23
C SER A 86 1.48 18.20 16.31
N ALA A 87 2.04 19.39 16.10
CA ALA A 87 1.71 20.51 16.96
C ALA A 87 0.18 20.62 16.97
N PRO A 88 -0.48 20.67 18.14
CA PRO A 88 -1.92 20.84 18.22
C PRO A 88 -2.21 22.30 17.85
N GLY A 89 -2.22 22.59 16.55
CA GLY A 89 -2.59 23.88 16.00
C GLY A 89 -4.10 23.98 15.91
N ALA A 90 -4.67 24.75 16.84
CA ALA A 90 -5.96 25.43 16.69
C ALA A 90 -7.20 24.54 16.47
N ARG A 91 -7.83 24.18 17.59
CA ARG A 91 -9.29 24.05 17.64
C ARG A 91 -9.88 25.42 17.29
N PRO A 92 -10.71 25.60 16.25
CA PRO A 92 -11.42 26.86 16.09
C PRO A 92 -12.38 27.01 17.27
N SER A 93 -12.23 28.09 18.03
CA SER A 93 -13.17 28.45 19.10
C SER A 93 -14.57 28.60 18.52
N PRO A 94 -15.61 27.99 19.11
CA PRO A 94 -16.98 28.27 18.71
C PRO A 94 -17.32 29.72 19.06
N GLN A 95 -17.80 30.42 18.04
CA GLN A 95 -18.31 31.79 18.08
C GLN A 95 -19.56 31.87 18.97
N GLN A 96 -19.47 32.63 20.07
CA GLN A 96 -20.58 33.27 20.78
C GLN A 96 -20.05 34.58 21.38
#